data_AF-A0A1C3NW47-F1
#
_entry.id   AF-A0A1C3NW47-F1
#
_cell.length_a   1.000
_cell.length_b   1.000
_cell.length_c   1.000
_cell.angle_alpha   90.00
_cell.angle_beta   90.00
_cell.angle_gamma   90.00
#
_symmetry.space_group_name_H-M   'P 1'
#
loop_
_entity.id
_entity.type
_entity.pdbx_description
1 polymer ?
#
loop_
_entity_poly.entity_id
_entity_poly.type
_entity_poly.pdbx_seq_one_letter_code
_entity_poly.pdbx_strand_id
1 'polypeptide(L)'
;MTPGTGEAGAATPAHANIYTTQRRSTVTISQTPAAPPDLPPDILHVLGVDPVGSWARRKIREAQPTGTFPRYGSAGWIRLEDSDPRKIAAVLAAAECWRLESNPAWRAALIQAEQDGARAAYLRDVDRNWGEVQATWSELSRHIGRIEQARRAGGDIGLPLAERRRLAAIPRPGDHPGGPVTWEPAPAAEQGAA
;
A
#
# COMPACT_ATOMS: atom_id res chain seq x y z
N MET A 1 -18.35 17.90 56.20
CA MET A 1 -18.25 18.75 54.99
C MET A 1 -16.81 18.64 54.49
N THR A 2 -16.56 17.67 53.61
CA THR A 2 -15.29 17.44 52.89
C THR A 2 -15.66 16.68 51.63
N PRO A 3 -15.22 17.10 50.44
CA PRO A 3 -15.71 16.54 49.18
C PRO A 3 -14.82 15.41 48.65
N GLY A 4 -15.46 14.41 48.05
CA GLY A 4 -15.09 13.79 46.78
C GLY A 4 -13.71 13.15 46.62
N THR A 5 -13.69 11.83 46.47
CA THR A 5 -12.72 11.15 45.60
C THR A 5 -13.47 10.09 44.81
N GLY A 6 -13.91 10.47 43.62
CA GLY A 6 -14.49 9.56 42.64
C GLY A 6 -13.38 8.80 41.94
N GLU A 7 -13.33 7.49 42.14
CA GLU A 7 -12.50 6.59 41.35
C GLU A 7 -13.05 6.51 39.93
N ALA A 8 -12.29 7.06 38.99
CA ALA A 8 -12.52 6.92 37.57
C ALA A 8 -12.21 5.48 37.15
N GLY A 9 -13.25 4.72 36.82
CA GLY A 9 -13.14 3.40 36.20
C GLY A 9 -12.41 3.52 34.86
N ALA A 10 -11.23 2.92 34.76
CA ALA A 10 -10.49 2.78 33.52
C ALA A 10 -11.28 1.90 32.55
N ALA A 11 -11.80 2.51 31.49
CA ALA A 11 -12.40 1.80 30.38
C ALA A 11 -11.33 0.94 29.70
N THR A 12 -11.50 -0.38 29.78
CA THR A 12 -10.75 -1.35 29.00
C THR A 12 -10.93 -1.04 27.50
N PRO A 13 -9.86 -0.89 26.71
CA PRO A 13 -10.02 -0.74 25.27
C PRO A 13 -10.64 -2.01 24.71
N ALA A 14 -11.81 -1.87 24.10
CA ALA A 14 -12.48 -2.91 23.35
C ALA A 14 -11.48 -3.52 22.36
N HIS A 15 -11.17 -4.81 22.55
CA HIS A 15 -10.53 -5.61 21.53
C HIS A 15 -11.37 -5.48 20.26
N ALA A 16 -10.86 -4.73 19.29
CA ALA A 16 -11.44 -4.62 17.97
C ALA A 16 -11.56 -6.03 17.42
N ASN A 17 -12.80 -6.50 17.39
CA ASN A 17 -13.20 -7.79 16.90
C ASN A 17 -12.85 -7.78 15.40
N ILE A 18 -11.73 -8.41 15.03
CA ILE A 18 -11.30 -8.61 13.64
C ILE A 18 -12.26 -9.65 13.06
N TYR A 19 -13.48 -9.19 12.76
CA TYR A 19 -14.44 -9.95 12.01
C TYR A 19 -13.85 -10.20 10.62
N THR A 20 -13.51 -11.46 10.40
CA THR A 20 -13.76 -12.26 9.19
C THR A 20 -14.40 -11.47 8.05
N THR A 21 -13.58 -10.71 7.32
CA THR A 21 -13.96 -10.21 5.99
C THR A 21 -14.00 -11.40 5.06
N GLN A 22 -15.15 -12.07 5.00
CA GLN A 22 -15.45 -13.05 3.96
C GLN A 22 -15.58 -12.26 2.65
N ARG A 23 -14.44 -12.03 1.99
CA ARG A 23 -14.39 -11.42 0.66
C ARG A 23 -15.30 -12.25 -0.25
N ARG A 24 -16.42 -11.65 -0.67
CA ARG A 24 -17.07 -11.98 -1.93
C ARG A 24 -16.06 -11.67 -3.03
N SER A 25 -15.16 -12.61 -3.28
CA SER A 25 -14.35 -12.62 -4.47
C SER A 25 -15.30 -12.96 -5.62
N THR A 26 -15.90 -11.95 -6.23
CA THR A 26 -16.26 -12.03 -7.64
C THR A 26 -14.95 -12.26 -8.39
N VAL A 27 -14.57 -13.52 -8.53
CA VAL A 27 -13.52 -13.93 -9.47
C VAL A 27 -14.10 -13.68 -10.85
N THR A 28 -13.96 -12.45 -11.31
CA THR A 28 -14.01 -12.18 -12.74
C THR A 28 -12.84 -12.96 -13.32
N ILE A 29 -13.13 -14.08 -13.99
CA ILE A 29 -12.17 -14.78 -14.82
C ILE A 29 -11.96 -13.89 -16.06
N SER A 30 -11.40 -12.69 -15.85
CA SER A 30 -11.00 -11.79 -16.91
C SER A 30 -9.55 -12.11 -17.21
N GLN A 31 -9.36 -12.73 -18.37
CA GLN A 31 -8.11 -12.80 -19.11
C GLN A 31 -6.99 -13.57 -18.42
N THR A 32 -6.56 -14.65 -19.08
CA THR A 32 -5.30 -15.34 -18.83
C THR A 32 -4.18 -14.29 -18.69
N PRO A 33 -3.61 -14.07 -17.49
CA PRO A 33 -2.41 -13.25 -17.40
C PRO A 33 -1.33 -13.90 -18.26
N ALA A 34 -0.54 -13.08 -18.96
CA ALA A 34 0.64 -13.58 -19.65
C ALA A 34 1.44 -14.44 -18.66
N ALA A 35 1.75 -15.69 -19.04
CA ALA A 35 2.44 -16.62 -18.16
C ALA A 35 3.69 -15.94 -17.61
N PRO A 36 3.91 -15.92 -16.28
CA PRO A 36 5.14 -15.36 -15.73
C PRO A 36 6.33 -16.07 -16.37
N PRO A 37 7.40 -15.34 -16.73
CA PRO A 37 8.51 -15.90 -17.51
C PRO A 37 9.26 -17.04 -16.81
N ASP A 38 9.07 -17.22 -15.50
CA ASP A 38 9.72 -18.25 -14.68
C ASP A 38 8.71 -19.15 -13.95
N LEU A 39 7.79 -19.79 -14.69
CA LEU A 39 7.09 -20.93 -14.09
C LEU A 39 8.12 -22.05 -13.83
N PRO A 40 8.19 -22.61 -12.62
CA PRO A 40 9.07 -23.75 -12.37
C PRO A 40 8.80 -24.86 -13.39
N PRO A 41 9.86 -25.52 -13.90
CA PRO A 41 9.76 -26.48 -15.00
C PRO A 41 8.74 -27.61 -14.74
N ASP A 42 8.49 -27.92 -13.47
CA ASP A 42 7.47 -28.89 -13.04
C ASP A 42 6.03 -28.48 -13.42
N ILE A 43 5.70 -27.19 -13.48
CA ILE A 43 4.36 -26.72 -13.89
C ILE A 43 4.16 -26.95 -15.38
N LEU A 44 5.18 -26.66 -16.19
CA LEU A 44 5.15 -26.92 -17.63
C LEU A 44 5.08 -28.43 -17.90
N HIS A 45 5.67 -29.25 -17.03
CA HIS A 45 5.51 -30.70 -17.06
C HIS A 45 4.06 -31.12 -16.75
N VAL A 46 3.45 -30.56 -15.70
CA VAL A 46 2.04 -30.82 -15.33
C VAL A 46 1.06 -30.35 -16.40
N LEU A 47 1.32 -29.23 -17.08
CA LEU A 47 0.44 -28.68 -18.11
C LEU A 47 0.70 -29.25 -19.52
N GLY A 48 1.94 -29.61 -19.82
CA GLY A 48 2.37 -30.10 -21.13
C GLY A 48 2.28 -31.61 -21.32
N VAL A 49 2.33 -32.40 -20.24
CA VAL A 49 2.35 -33.88 -20.29
C VAL A 49 1.01 -34.49 -19.86
N ASP A 50 0.01 -33.68 -19.52
CA ASP A 50 -1.30 -34.15 -19.10
C ASP A 50 -2.25 -34.29 -20.31
N PRO A 51 -2.45 -35.51 -20.86
CA PRO A 51 -3.30 -35.72 -22.03
C PRO A 51 -4.77 -35.43 -21.73
N VAL A 52 -5.22 -35.67 -20.50
CA VAL A 52 -6.62 -35.44 -20.08
C VAL A 52 -6.90 -33.95 -20.00
N GLY A 53 -6.05 -33.20 -19.29
CA GLY A 53 -6.18 -31.75 -19.22
C GLY A 53 -6.03 -31.08 -20.59
N SER A 54 -5.14 -31.60 -21.45
CA SER A 54 -4.98 -31.09 -22.82
C SER A 54 -6.23 -31.34 -23.67
N TRP A 55 -6.84 -32.52 -23.57
CA TRP A 55 -8.12 -32.82 -24.22
C TRP A 55 -9.25 -31.92 -23.70
N ALA A 56 -9.37 -31.75 -22.38
CA ALA A 56 -10.41 -30.91 -21.77
C ALA A 56 -10.26 -29.44 -22.19
N ARG A 57 -9.04 -28.88 -22.11
CA ARG A 57 -8.74 -27.50 -22.56
C ARG A 57 -9.06 -27.30 -24.04
N ARG A 58 -8.77 -28.29 -24.90
CA ARG A 58 -9.14 -28.22 -26.32
C ARG A 58 -10.66 -28.17 -26.49
N LYS A 59 -11.41 -29.02 -25.79
CA LYS A 59 -12.89 -29.03 -25.84
C LYS A 59 -13.51 -27.72 -25.32
N ILE A 60 -12.97 -27.15 -24.25
CA ILE A 60 -13.40 -25.84 -23.75
C ILE A 60 -13.14 -24.75 -24.80
N ARG A 61 -11.96 -24.76 -25.45
CA ARG A 61 -11.60 -23.80 -26.50
C ARG A 61 -12.49 -23.94 -27.74
N GLU A 62 -12.83 -25.16 -28.14
CA GLU A 62 -13.77 -25.43 -29.25
C GLU A 62 -15.16 -24.82 -29.01
N ALA A 63 -15.59 -24.66 -27.75
CA ALA A 63 -16.89 -24.06 -27.41
C ALA A 63 -16.85 -22.52 -27.32
N GLN A 64 -15.68 -21.89 -27.24
CA GLN A 64 -15.55 -20.43 -27.08
C GLN A 64 -16.18 -19.63 -28.24
N PRO A 65 -16.09 -20.05 -29.52
CA PRO A 65 -16.76 -19.34 -30.63
C PRO A 65 -18.29 -19.31 -30.51
N THR A 66 -18.90 -20.23 -29.75
CA THR A 66 -20.36 -20.26 -29.52
C THR A 66 -20.81 -19.20 -28.49
N GLY A 67 -19.86 -18.53 -27.83
CA GLY A 67 -20.12 -17.45 -26.88
C GLY A 67 -19.64 -17.77 -25.46
N THR A 68 -19.98 -16.89 -24.52
CA THR A 68 -19.68 -17.11 -23.11
C THR A 68 -20.49 -18.29 -22.57
N PHE A 69 -19.82 -19.21 -21.88
CA PHE A 69 -20.48 -20.32 -21.22
C PHE A 69 -20.76 -20.00 -19.74
N PRO A 70 -21.94 -20.37 -19.23
CA PRO A 70 -22.33 -20.09 -17.84
C PRO A 70 -21.57 -21.00 -16.86
N ARG A 71 -21.54 -20.62 -15.57
CA ARG A 71 -21.01 -21.47 -14.51
C ARG A 71 -21.80 -22.78 -14.42
N TYR A 72 -21.12 -23.91 -14.27
CA TYR A 72 -21.74 -25.22 -14.02
C TYR A 72 -22.75 -25.15 -12.87
N GLY A 73 -23.96 -25.69 -13.09
CA GLY A 73 -25.06 -25.68 -12.12
C GLY A 73 -25.82 -24.35 -11.96
N SER A 74 -25.42 -23.28 -12.64
CA SER A 74 -26.16 -22.01 -12.61
C SER A 74 -27.49 -22.09 -13.39
N ALA A 75 -28.42 -21.16 -13.13
CA ALA A 75 -29.68 -21.09 -13.87
C ALA A 75 -29.46 -20.94 -15.39
N GLY A 76 -28.42 -20.19 -15.80
CA GLY A 76 -28.04 -20.08 -17.21
C GLY A 76 -27.58 -21.41 -17.81
N TRP A 77 -26.84 -22.23 -17.04
CA TRP A 77 -26.40 -23.55 -17.46
C TRP A 77 -27.56 -24.55 -17.57
N ILE A 78 -28.51 -24.51 -16.64
CA ILE A 78 -29.69 -25.39 -16.65
C ILE A 78 -30.56 -25.15 -17.89
N ARG A 79 -30.66 -23.90 -18.35
CA ARG A 79 -31.45 -23.51 -19.54
C ARG A 79 -30.82 -23.90 -20.87
N LEU A 80 -29.56 -24.35 -20.88
CA LEU A 80 -28.93 -24.83 -22.11
C LEU A 80 -29.43 -26.24 -22.45
N GLU A 81 -29.62 -26.50 -23.73
CA GLU A 81 -29.86 -27.85 -24.25
C GLU A 81 -28.71 -28.78 -23.90
N ASP A 82 -29.00 -30.08 -23.73
CA ASP A 82 -27.98 -31.07 -23.34
C ASP A 82 -26.88 -31.25 -24.39
N SER A 83 -27.18 -30.93 -25.66
CA SER A 83 -26.24 -30.94 -26.78
C SER A 83 -25.49 -29.61 -26.96
N ASP A 84 -25.79 -28.57 -26.18
CA ASP A 84 -25.13 -27.27 -26.32
C ASP A 84 -23.65 -27.38 -25.92
N PRO A 85 -22.70 -27.02 -26.80
CA PRO A 85 -21.26 -27.13 -26.51
C PRO A 85 -20.84 -26.28 -25.30
N ARG A 86 -21.55 -25.19 -25.00
CA ARG A 86 -21.31 -24.35 -23.81
C ARG A 86 -21.64 -25.10 -22.52
N LYS A 87 -22.67 -25.96 -22.53
CA LYS A 87 -23.06 -26.77 -21.37
C LYS A 87 -21.99 -27.80 -21.05
N ILE A 88 -21.47 -28.48 -22.08
CA ILE A 88 -20.36 -29.44 -21.98
C ILE A 88 -19.08 -28.72 -21.52
N ALA A 89 -18.74 -27.57 -22.11
CA ALA A 89 -17.56 -26.81 -21.73
C ALA A 89 -17.60 -26.34 -20.27
N ALA A 90 -18.76 -25.94 -19.77
CA ALA A 90 -18.94 -25.57 -18.37
C ALA A 90 -18.71 -26.76 -17.41
N VAL A 91 -19.18 -27.97 -17.76
CA VAL A 91 -18.90 -29.20 -16.99
C VAL A 91 -17.41 -29.50 -16.99
N LEU A 92 -16.76 -29.46 -18.15
CA LEU A 92 -15.32 -29.70 -18.28
C LEU A 92 -14.50 -28.67 -17.49
N ALA A 93 -14.88 -27.40 -17.52
CA ALA A 93 -14.23 -26.35 -16.75
C ALA A 93 -14.32 -26.64 -15.25
N ALA A 94 -15.51 -27.01 -14.75
CA ALA A 94 -15.69 -27.37 -13.34
C ALA A 94 -14.88 -28.62 -12.95
N ALA A 95 -14.89 -29.65 -13.80
CA ALA A 95 -14.12 -30.88 -13.56
C ALA A 95 -12.61 -30.62 -13.56
N GLU A 96 -12.11 -29.79 -14.46
CA GLU A 96 -10.70 -29.38 -14.49
C GLU A 96 -10.32 -28.59 -13.23
N CYS A 97 -11.19 -27.70 -12.73
CA CYS A 97 -10.96 -27.01 -11.46
C CYS A 97 -10.75 -28.02 -10.32
N TRP A 98 -11.66 -28.99 -10.15
CA TRP A 98 -11.54 -30.00 -9.11
C TRP A 98 -10.29 -30.88 -9.26
N ARG A 99 -9.96 -31.26 -10.50
CA ARG A 99 -8.76 -32.06 -10.80
C ARG A 99 -7.48 -31.30 -10.45
N LEU A 100 -7.41 -30.03 -10.81
CA LEU A 100 -6.26 -29.17 -10.51
C LEU A 100 -6.14 -28.89 -9.01
N GLU A 101 -7.24 -28.61 -8.31
CA GLU A 101 -7.27 -28.46 -6.84
C GLU A 101 -6.77 -29.71 -6.11
N SER A 102 -7.04 -30.89 -6.66
CA SER A 102 -6.57 -32.16 -6.09
C SER A 102 -5.09 -32.43 -6.34
N ASN A 103 -4.44 -31.73 -7.28
CA ASN A 103 -3.04 -31.91 -7.61
C ASN A 103 -2.13 -31.08 -6.66
N PRO A 104 -1.25 -31.72 -5.86
CA PRO A 104 -0.35 -31.00 -4.95
C PRO A 104 0.62 -30.05 -5.65
N ALA A 105 1.14 -30.43 -6.83
CA ALA A 105 2.09 -29.60 -7.58
C ALA A 105 1.40 -28.34 -8.12
N TRP A 106 0.15 -28.46 -8.58
CA TRP A 106 -0.65 -27.30 -8.99
C TRP A 106 -0.94 -26.35 -7.82
N ARG A 107 -1.28 -26.89 -6.64
CA ARG A 107 -1.51 -26.06 -5.45
C ARG A 107 -0.24 -25.32 -5.02
N ALA A 108 0.91 -26.00 -5.00
CA ALA A 108 2.19 -25.39 -4.68
C ALA A 108 2.54 -24.26 -5.66
N ALA A 109 2.34 -24.52 -6.96
CA ALA A 109 2.50 -23.54 -8.02
C ALA A 109 1.62 -22.30 -7.86
N LEU A 110 0.34 -22.50 -7.52
CA LEU A 110 -0.60 -21.41 -7.30
C LEU A 110 -0.17 -20.54 -6.11
N ILE A 111 0.21 -21.17 -4.98
CA ILE A 111 0.72 -20.47 -3.80
C ILE A 111 1.98 -19.67 -4.15
N GLN A 112 2.91 -20.26 -4.89
CA GLN A 112 4.12 -19.57 -5.32
C GLN A 112 3.79 -18.35 -6.19
N ALA A 113 2.90 -18.49 -7.16
CA ALA A 113 2.47 -17.38 -8.00
C ALA A 113 1.78 -16.25 -7.20
N GLU A 114 0.97 -16.59 -6.20
CA GLU A 114 0.38 -15.61 -5.28
C GLU A 114 1.45 -14.88 -4.46
N GLN A 115 2.45 -15.60 -3.94
CA GLN A 115 3.58 -15.02 -3.20
C GLN A 115 4.44 -14.11 -4.09
N ASP A 116 4.73 -14.54 -5.32
CA ASP A 116 5.49 -13.74 -6.28
C ASP A 116 4.73 -12.48 -6.68
N GLY A 117 3.42 -12.57 -6.87
CA GLY A 117 2.54 -11.42 -7.10
C GLY A 117 2.53 -10.44 -5.93
N ALA A 118 2.43 -10.95 -4.69
CA ALA A 118 2.49 -10.14 -3.48
C ALA A 118 3.86 -9.46 -3.32
N ARG A 119 4.95 -10.19 -3.58
CA ARG A 119 6.33 -9.68 -3.55
C ARG A 119 6.53 -8.59 -4.60
N ALA A 120 6.06 -8.79 -5.83
CA ALA A 120 6.15 -7.80 -6.90
C ALA A 120 5.33 -6.54 -6.60
N ALA A 121 4.14 -6.69 -6.00
CA ALA A 121 3.35 -5.55 -5.52
C ALA A 121 4.10 -4.76 -4.44
N TYR A 122 4.65 -5.44 -3.44
CA TYR A 122 5.46 -4.83 -2.39
C TYR A 122 6.67 -4.08 -2.96
N LEU A 123 7.42 -4.68 -3.88
CA LEU A 123 8.60 -4.02 -4.48
C LEU A 123 8.22 -2.78 -5.29
N ARG A 124 7.07 -2.78 -5.98
CA ARG A 124 6.57 -1.57 -6.66
C ARG A 124 6.19 -0.47 -5.68
N ASP A 125 5.63 -0.81 -4.53
CA ASP A 125 5.31 0.16 -3.51
C ASP A 125 6.58 0.70 -2.83
N VAL A 126 7.58 -0.15 -2.58
CA VAL A 126 8.91 0.29 -2.11
C VAL A 126 9.53 1.24 -3.13
N ASP A 127 9.54 0.89 -4.41
CA ASP A 127 10.09 1.72 -5.48
C ASP A 127 9.38 3.08 -5.57
N ARG A 128 8.03 3.09 -5.51
CA ARG A 128 7.23 4.31 -5.47
C ARG A 128 7.58 5.19 -4.28
N ASN A 129 7.71 4.60 -3.09
CA ASN A 129 7.93 5.35 -1.85
C ASN A 129 9.41 5.73 -1.65
N TRP A 130 10.35 5.03 -2.30
CA TRP A 130 11.78 5.31 -2.21
C TRP A 130 12.11 6.73 -2.69
N GLY A 131 11.40 7.22 -3.71
CA GLY A 131 11.53 8.60 -4.17
C GLY A 131 11.21 9.64 -3.09
N GLU A 132 10.21 9.39 -2.25
CA GLU A 132 9.84 10.29 -1.14
C GLU A 132 10.90 10.28 -0.03
N VAL A 133 11.42 9.09 0.30
CA VAL A 133 12.53 8.95 1.26
C VAL A 133 13.77 9.68 0.76
N GLN A 134 14.11 9.52 -0.53
CA GLN A 134 15.25 10.19 -1.14
C GLN A 134 15.07 11.71 -1.21
N ALA A 135 13.85 12.19 -1.49
CA ALA A 135 13.53 13.62 -1.47
C ALA A 135 13.70 14.22 -0.06
N THR A 136 13.15 13.55 0.96
CA THR A 136 13.26 13.95 2.37
C THR A 136 14.73 13.99 2.81
N TRP A 137 15.50 12.94 2.46
CA TRP A 137 16.93 12.89 2.77
C TRP A 137 17.73 14.01 2.08
N SER A 138 17.41 14.29 0.81
CA SER A 138 18.06 15.36 0.05
C SER A 138 17.73 16.74 0.63
N GLU A 139 16.50 16.94 1.11
CA GLU A 139 16.11 18.16 1.81
C GLU A 139 16.85 18.34 3.14
N LEU A 140 16.89 17.29 3.96
CA LEU A 140 17.65 17.30 5.21
C LEU A 140 19.13 17.60 4.97
N SER A 141 19.73 16.97 3.97
CA SER A 141 21.14 17.19 3.59
C SER A 141 21.39 18.63 3.15
N ARG A 142 20.48 19.22 2.34
CA ARG A 142 20.55 20.64 1.97
C ARG A 142 20.44 21.56 3.19
N HIS A 143 19.57 21.23 4.15
CA HIS A 143 19.43 22.01 5.39
C HIS A 143 20.71 21.98 6.23
N ILE A 144 21.31 20.79 6.42
CA ILE A 144 22.59 20.64 7.12
C ILE A 144 23.69 21.44 6.42
N GLY A 145 23.79 21.35 5.09
CA GLY A 145 24.76 22.13 4.31
C GLY A 145 24.63 23.64 4.51
N ARG A 146 23.40 24.17 4.59
CA ARG A 146 23.15 25.59 4.90
C ARG A 146 23.60 25.98 6.30
N ILE A 147 23.36 25.14 7.30
CA ILE A 147 23.82 25.37 8.68
C ILE A 147 25.36 25.39 8.72
N GLU A 148 26.01 24.44 8.07
CA GLU A 148 27.47 24.39 8.02
C GLU A 148 28.06 25.62 7.32
N GLN A 149 27.47 26.05 6.21
CA GLN A 149 27.90 27.26 5.51
C GLN A 149 27.75 28.49 6.39
N ALA A 150 26.62 28.64 7.09
CA ALA A 150 26.41 29.73 8.04
C ALA A 150 27.48 29.71 9.15
N ARG A 151 27.79 28.52 9.70
CA ARG A 151 28.84 28.37 10.71
C ARG A 151 30.22 28.79 10.18
N ARG A 152 30.58 28.40 8.95
CA ARG A 152 31.85 28.81 8.31
C ARG A 152 31.94 30.32 8.09
N ALA A 153 30.80 30.98 7.87
CA ALA A 153 30.70 32.43 7.73
C ALA A 153 30.68 33.19 9.08
N GLY A 154 30.85 32.50 10.21
CA GLY A 154 30.80 33.10 11.55
C GLY A 154 29.39 33.24 12.13
N GLY A 155 28.39 32.60 11.53
CA GLY A 155 27.03 32.53 12.08
C GLY A 155 26.97 31.67 13.35
N ASP A 156 26.09 32.06 14.27
CA ASP A 156 25.84 31.39 15.56
C ASP A 156 24.83 30.23 15.48
N ILE A 157 24.30 29.95 14.29
CA ILE A 157 23.34 28.88 14.02
C ILE A 157 23.98 27.51 14.31
N GLY A 158 23.30 26.70 15.12
CA GLY A 158 23.74 25.35 15.48
C GLY A 158 24.84 25.29 16.55
N LEU A 159 25.15 26.40 17.23
CA LEU A 159 25.95 26.37 18.47
C LEU A 159 25.07 25.93 19.67
N PRO A 160 25.65 25.26 20.68
CA PRO A 160 24.94 24.99 21.94
C PRO A 160 24.34 26.26 22.53
N LEU A 161 23.18 26.15 23.21
CA LEU A 161 22.44 27.32 23.72
C LEU A 161 23.30 28.22 24.62
N ALA A 162 24.17 27.63 25.45
CA ALA A 162 25.08 28.38 26.31
C ALA A 162 26.05 29.26 25.49
N GLU A 163 26.59 28.74 24.40
CA GLU A 163 27.54 29.47 23.56
C GLU A 163 26.85 30.57 22.75
N ARG A 164 25.62 30.32 22.26
CA ARG A 164 24.80 31.37 21.63
C ARG A 164 24.49 32.51 22.60
N ARG A 165 24.14 32.20 23.85
CA ARG A 165 23.91 33.20 24.89
C ARG A 165 25.17 34.02 25.18
N ARG A 166 26.33 33.36 25.23
CA ARG A 166 27.63 34.02 25.40
C ARG A 166 27.93 34.98 24.25
N LEU A 167 27.77 34.55 23.00
CA LEU A 167 27.99 35.39 21.81
C LEU A 167 27.01 36.55 21.72
N ALA A 168 25.75 36.35 22.12
CA ALA A 168 24.73 37.40 22.15
C ALA A 168 25.01 38.46 23.23
N ALA A 169 25.81 38.14 24.26
CA ALA A 169 26.23 39.10 25.27
C ALA A 169 27.41 39.98 24.83
N ILE A 170 28.06 39.65 23.70
CA ILE A 170 29.13 40.47 23.12
C ILE A 170 28.47 41.54 22.23
N PRO A 171 28.63 42.84 22.52
CA PRO A 171 28.05 43.91 21.71
C PRO A 171 28.53 43.82 20.26
N ARG A 172 27.62 43.85 19.28
CA ARG A 172 27.99 43.82 17.87
C ARG A 172 28.30 45.23 17.38
N PRO A 173 29.20 45.42 16.41
CA PRO A 173 29.39 46.70 15.75
C PRO A 173 28.05 47.22 15.20
N GLY A 174 27.56 48.35 15.72
CA GLY A 174 26.24 48.90 15.38
C GLY A 174 25.14 48.69 16.44
N ASP A 175 25.36 47.79 17.42
CA ASP A 175 24.61 47.84 18.69
C ASP A 175 25.07 49.10 19.41
N HIS A 176 24.43 50.22 19.11
CA HIS A 176 24.80 51.49 19.72
C HIS A 176 24.71 51.35 21.24
N PRO A 177 25.69 51.85 22.01
CA PRO A 177 25.53 52.08 23.45
C PRO A 177 24.56 53.24 23.73
N GLY A 178 23.65 53.56 22.80
CA GLY A 178 22.55 54.46 23.04
C GLY A 178 21.69 53.82 24.12
N GLY A 179 21.43 54.57 25.19
CA GLY A 179 20.60 54.13 26.31
C GLY A 179 19.22 53.60 25.87
N PRO A 180 18.40 53.15 26.84
CA PRO A 180 17.12 52.48 26.57
C PRO A 180 16.35 53.20 25.46
N VAL A 181 16.07 52.47 24.37
CA VAL A 181 15.22 52.98 23.29
C VAL A 181 13.88 53.33 23.93
N THR A 182 13.61 54.63 24.08
CA THR A 182 12.31 55.11 24.50
C THR A 182 11.36 54.84 23.35
N TRP A 183 10.65 53.72 23.41
CA TRP A 183 9.47 53.53 22.60
C TRP A 183 8.47 54.59 23.05
N GLU A 184 8.31 55.65 22.26
CA GLU A 184 7.14 56.51 22.44
C GLU A 184 5.92 55.59 22.37
N PRO A 185 5.05 55.62 23.40
CA PRO A 185 3.85 54.80 23.38
C PRO A 185 3.10 55.12 22.09
N ALA A 186 2.74 54.08 21.34
CA ALA A 186 1.97 54.22 20.12
C ALA A 186 0.79 55.17 20.41
N PRO A 187 0.54 56.18 19.55
CA PRO A 187 -0.53 57.13 19.79
C PRO A 187 -1.80 56.33 20.04
N ALA A 188 -2.45 56.61 21.16
CA ALA A 188 -3.68 55.93 21.56
C ALA A 188 -4.62 55.97 20.36
N ALA A 189 -4.93 54.80 19.81
CA ALA A 189 -5.89 54.69 18.73
C ALA A 189 -7.16 55.39 19.21
N GLU A 190 -7.46 56.53 18.60
CA GLU A 190 -8.69 57.27 18.85
C GLU A 190 -9.83 56.28 18.66
N GLN A 191 -10.43 55.89 19.78
CA GLN A 191 -11.67 55.14 19.78
C GLN A 191 -12.72 56.09 19.25
N GLY A 192 -12.89 56.05 17.93
CA GLY A 192 -13.98 56.70 17.22
C GLY A 192 -15.29 56.23 17.82
N ALA A 193 -15.89 57.12 18.60
CA ALA A 193 -17.26 57.04 19.06
C ALA A 193 -18.18 57.55 17.95
N ALA A 194 -19.22 56.75 17.67
CA ALA A 194 -20.46 57.03 16.93
C ALA A 194 -20.36 57.19 15.40
#